data_AF-A0A927VP31-F1
#
_entry.id   AF-A0A927VP31-F1
#
_cell.length_a   1.000
_cell.length_b   1.000
_cell.length_c   1.000
_cell.angle_alpha   90.00
_cell.angle_beta   90.00
_cell.angle_gamma   90.00
#
_symmetry.space_group_name_H-M   'P 1'
#
loop_
_entity.id
_entity.type
_entity.pdbx_description
1 polymer ?
#
loop_
_entity_poly.entity_id
_entity_poly.type
_entity_poly.pdbx_seq_one_letter_code
_entity_poly.pdbx_strand_id
1 'polypeptide(L)'
;MRTLMMIASFAMIGSGIFCVANGSAAFLSVAFVIGAVFVLLGAIELLISRRADFDVSEKGVGIAKDGALMLIVGLVILTGQVTDDMSAQVMFALWLTVEGVLAFKAEWFDIMETDWEHRIGIAISTLMLIAGVYIFFNNSAFRLSSTLLTGICMIVLGLRRFWQSLDIEYSKPSFVTGNEEKLREAQEDEKRALAKAKEGIREQKSAQRRIAKIKEDMAAEQDVMMSAAITRQEREAERELEE
;
A
#
# COMPACT_ATOMS: atom_id res chain seq x y z
N MET A 1 -13.26 0.45 18.75
CA MET A 1 -12.36 1.07 17.76
C MET A 1 -12.67 0.56 16.36
N ARG A 2 -12.45 -0.74 16.08
CA ARG A 2 -12.81 -1.38 14.79
C ARG A 2 -14.27 -1.18 14.38
N THR A 3 -15.22 -1.32 15.30
CA THR A 3 -16.65 -1.11 15.02
C THR A 3 -16.98 0.31 14.57
N LEU A 4 -16.39 1.33 15.21
CA LEU A 4 -16.58 2.73 14.82
C LEU A 4 -15.96 3.02 13.45
N MET A 5 -14.77 2.49 13.17
CA MET A 5 -14.13 2.63 11.84
C MET A 5 -14.91 1.90 10.74
N MET A 6 -15.49 0.74 11.04
CA MET A 6 -16.38 0.05 10.11
C MET A 6 -17.66 0.85 9.85
N ILE A 7 -18.29 1.41 10.89
CA ILE A 7 -19.47 2.28 10.74
C ILE A 7 -19.13 3.52 9.92
N ALA A 8 -17.97 4.15 10.19
CA ALA A 8 -17.46 5.28 9.42
C ALA A 8 -17.28 4.94 7.93
N SER A 9 -16.72 3.76 7.64
CA SER A 9 -16.55 3.26 6.28
C SER A 9 -17.91 3.03 5.59
N PHE A 10 -18.89 2.44 6.29
CA PHE A 10 -20.25 2.28 5.76
C PHE A 10 -20.96 3.61 5.51
N ALA A 11 -20.78 4.59 6.37
CA ALA A 11 -21.33 5.94 6.18
C ALA A 11 -20.71 6.60 4.94
N MET A 12 -19.40 6.44 4.72
CA MET A 12 -18.72 6.93 3.52
C MET A 12 -19.24 6.26 2.25
N ILE A 13 -19.36 4.92 2.24
CA ILE A 13 -19.93 4.17 1.12
C ILE A 13 -21.39 4.59 0.87
N GLY A 14 -22.20 4.73 1.92
CA GLY A 14 -23.59 5.15 1.83
C GLY A 14 -23.74 6.55 1.22
N SER A 15 -22.89 7.50 1.63
CA SER A 15 -22.85 8.83 1.02
C SER A 15 -22.42 8.78 -0.46
N GLY A 16 -21.52 7.87 -0.83
CA GLY A 16 -21.15 7.61 -2.22
C GLY A 16 -22.32 7.06 -3.05
N ILE A 17 -23.06 6.08 -2.51
CA ILE A 17 -24.27 5.54 -3.15
C ILE A 17 -25.32 6.64 -3.35
N PHE A 18 -25.51 7.52 -2.36
CA PHE A 18 -26.39 8.68 -2.49
C PHE A 18 -25.97 9.62 -3.62
N CYS A 19 -24.67 9.86 -3.80
CA CYS A 19 -24.15 10.67 -4.91
C CYS A 19 -24.37 9.98 -6.27
N VAL A 20 -24.19 8.66 -6.36
CA VAL A 20 -24.45 7.90 -7.59
C VAL A 20 -25.93 7.94 -7.96
N ALA A 21 -26.84 7.80 -6.98
CA ALA A 21 -28.27 7.90 -7.19
C ALA A 21 -28.69 9.29 -7.70
N ASN A 22 -28.01 10.33 -7.24
CA ASN A 22 -28.19 11.72 -7.68
C ASN A 22 -27.18 12.14 -8.75
N GLY A 23 -26.66 11.18 -9.54
CA GLY A 23 -25.55 11.40 -10.45
C GLY A 23 -25.81 12.45 -11.53
N SER A 24 -27.07 12.77 -11.85
CA SER A 24 -27.43 13.81 -12.82
C SER A 24 -27.50 15.23 -12.24
N ALA A 25 -27.45 15.37 -10.92
CA ALA A 25 -27.49 16.67 -10.25
C ALA A 25 -26.11 17.33 -10.23
N ALA A 26 -26.06 18.66 -10.11
CA ALA A 26 -24.82 19.41 -9.94
C ALA A 26 -24.15 19.05 -8.61
N PHE A 27 -22.81 19.09 -8.55
CA PHE A 27 -22.08 18.74 -7.32
C PHE A 27 -22.54 19.59 -6.14
N LEU A 28 -22.84 20.87 -6.38
CA LEU A 28 -23.30 21.81 -5.36
C LEU A 28 -24.53 21.33 -4.57
N SER A 29 -25.46 20.57 -5.19
CA SER A 29 -26.64 20.07 -4.48
C SER A 29 -26.33 18.95 -3.49
N VAL A 30 -25.20 18.26 -3.67
CA VAL A 30 -24.78 17.12 -2.83
C VAL A 30 -23.59 17.48 -1.93
N ALA A 31 -22.90 18.58 -2.24
CA ALA A 31 -21.72 19.08 -1.53
C ALA A 31 -21.96 19.22 -0.02
N PHE A 32 -23.12 19.73 0.40
CA PHE A 32 -23.45 19.86 1.83
C PHE A 32 -23.47 18.50 2.54
N VAL A 33 -24.08 17.48 1.92
CA VAL A 33 -24.16 16.13 2.50
C VAL A 33 -22.78 15.50 2.60
N ILE A 34 -21.97 15.62 1.54
CA ILE A 34 -20.59 15.10 1.51
C ILE A 34 -19.73 15.80 2.57
N GLY A 35 -19.77 17.14 2.60
CA GLY A 35 -19.00 17.94 3.55
C GLY A 35 -19.37 17.64 5.00
N ALA A 36 -20.67 17.51 5.31
CA ALA A 36 -21.13 17.15 6.64
C ALA A 36 -20.64 15.75 7.07
N VAL A 37 -20.72 14.76 6.17
CA VAL A 37 -20.20 13.42 6.42
C VAL A 37 -18.69 13.46 6.65
N PHE A 38 -17.94 14.19 5.83
CA PHE A 38 -16.48 14.30 5.96
C PHE A 38 -16.03 14.94 7.27
N VAL A 39 -16.72 15.99 7.73
CA VAL A 39 -16.42 16.61 9.02
C VAL A 39 -16.75 15.65 10.17
N LEU A 40 -17.91 14.98 10.12
CA LEU A 40 -18.29 14.01 11.16
C LEU A 40 -17.33 12.82 11.23
N LEU A 41 -16.99 12.23 10.09
CA LEU A 41 -16.06 11.11 10.00
C LEU A 41 -14.64 11.52 10.42
N GLY A 42 -14.14 12.64 9.92
CA GLY A 42 -12.83 13.17 10.30
C GLY A 42 -12.73 13.47 11.80
N ALA A 43 -13.79 14.03 12.40
CA ALA A 43 -13.84 14.26 13.85
C ALA A 43 -13.85 12.95 14.64
N ILE A 44 -14.61 11.93 14.21
CA ILE A 44 -14.64 10.62 14.86
C ILE A 44 -13.25 9.96 14.81
N GLU A 45 -12.59 9.97 13.66
CA GLU A 45 -11.25 9.38 13.50
C GLU A 45 -10.17 10.11 14.30
N LEU A 46 -10.25 11.44 14.39
CA LEU A 46 -9.37 12.23 15.25
C LEU A 46 -9.60 11.98 16.74
N LEU A 47 -10.86 11.79 17.17
CA LEU A 47 -11.17 11.45 18.56
C LEU A 47 -10.68 10.03 18.90
N ILE A 48 -10.83 9.08 17.98
CA ILE A 48 -10.36 7.71 18.15
C ILE A 48 -8.84 7.67 18.25
N SER A 49 -8.13 8.37 17.36
CA SER A 49 -6.67 8.43 17.37
C SER A 49 -6.11 9.12 18.62
N ARG A 50 -6.83 10.09 19.20
CA ARG A 50 -6.43 10.70 20.49
C ARG A 50 -6.67 9.82 21.71
N ARG A 51 -7.70 8.97 21.69
CA ARG A 51 -8.09 8.13 22.85
C ARG A 51 -7.39 6.77 22.86
N ALA A 52 -6.81 6.39 21.73
CA ALA A 52 -5.97 5.22 21.62
C ALA A 52 -4.56 5.60 22.06
N ASP A 53 -4.06 5.00 23.14
CA ASP A 53 -2.62 4.88 23.37
C ASP A 53 -2.07 4.00 22.23
N PHE A 54 -1.94 4.57 21.04
CA PHE A 54 -1.15 3.97 19.99
C PHE A 54 0.30 4.15 20.42
N ASP A 55 0.83 3.12 21.04
CA ASP A 55 2.26 2.97 21.28
C ASP A 55 2.97 3.11 19.93
N VAL A 56 3.46 4.32 19.63
CA VAL A 56 4.17 4.80 18.43
C VAL A 56 3.99 3.94 17.17
N SER A 57 2.74 3.55 16.87
CA SER A 57 2.46 2.60 15.80
C SER A 57 2.18 3.39 14.54
N GLU A 58 2.95 3.11 13.49
CA GLU A 58 2.83 3.72 12.17
C GLU A 58 1.38 3.68 11.63
N LYS A 59 0.61 2.65 12.02
CA LYS A 59 -0.82 2.50 11.70
C LYS A 59 -1.71 3.55 12.37
N GLY A 60 -1.43 3.93 13.63
CA GLY A 60 -2.21 4.93 14.39
C GLY A 60 -2.02 6.35 13.86
N VAL A 61 -0.78 6.70 13.49
CA VAL A 61 -0.46 7.97 12.80
C VAL A 61 -1.12 8.02 11.43
N GLY A 62 -1.13 6.89 10.71
CA GLY A 62 -1.81 6.74 9.42
C GLY A 62 -3.31 7.01 9.48
N ILE A 63 -3.98 6.57 10.54
CA ILE A 63 -5.40 6.85 10.77
C ILE A 63 -5.63 8.33 11.10
N ALA A 64 -4.77 8.92 11.94
CA ALA A 64 -4.92 10.32 12.33
C ALA A 64 -4.74 11.28 11.14
N LYS A 65 -3.78 11.02 10.25
CA LYS A 65 -3.59 11.84 9.03
C LYS A 65 -4.82 11.78 8.11
N ASP A 66 -5.43 10.60 7.95
CA ASP A 66 -6.56 10.41 7.06
C ASP A 66 -7.81 11.12 7.60
N GLY A 67 -8.02 11.05 8.92
CA GLY A 67 -9.08 11.78 9.61
C GLY A 67 -8.90 13.29 9.55
N ALA A 68 -7.66 13.79 9.71
CA ALA A 68 -7.34 15.21 9.57
C ALA A 68 -7.61 15.73 8.15
N LEU A 69 -7.16 14.99 7.14
CA LEU A 69 -7.40 15.34 5.73
C LEU A 69 -8.90 15.39 5.43
N MET A 70 -9.69 14.43 5.93
CA MET A 70 -11.15 14.42 5.73
C MET A 70 -11.81 15.62 6.38
N LEU A 71 -11.39 15.98 7.59
CA LEU A 71 -11.95 17.14 8.29
C LEU A 71 -11.65 18.42 7.50
N ILE A 72 -10.41 18.59 7.04
CA ILE A 72 -10.01 19.75 6.23
C ILE A 72 -10.82 19.80 4.93
N VAL A 73 -10.90 18.70 4.18
CA VAL A 73 -11.67 18.69 2.92
C VAL A 73 -13.16 18.88 3.16
N GLY A 74 -13.71 18.31 4.23
CA GLY A 74 -15.10 18.54 4.64
C GLY A 74 -15.39 20.02 4.88
N LEU A 75 -14.50 20.72 5.60
CA LEU A 75 -14.62 22.17 5.82
C LEU A 75 -14.47 22.97 4.52
N VAL A 76 -13.54 22.60 3.65
CA VAL A 76 -13.35 23.26 2.33
C VAL A 76 -14.60 23.12 1.46
N ILE A 77 -15.25 21.96 1.47
CA ILE A 77 -16.52 21.74 0.76
C ILE A 77 -17.64 22.56 1.40
N LEU A 78 -17.79 22.54 2.73
CA LEU A 78 -18.85 23.27 3.44
C LEU A 78 -18.72 24.80 3.34
N THR A 79 -17.50 25.31 3.24
CA THR A 79 -17.24 26.75 3.05
C THR A 79 -17.49 27.22 1.62
N GLY A 80 -17.84 26.31 0.70
CA GLY A 80 -18.16 26.66 -0.68
C GLY A 80 -16.92 27.08 -1.49
N GLN A 81 -15.73 26.58 -1.14
CA GLN A 81 -14.54 26.78 -1.97
C GLN A 81 -14.51 25.85 -3.18
N VAL A 82 -15.28 24.76 -3.14
CA VAL A 82 -15.46 23.79 -4.22
C VAL A 82 -16.89 23.91 -4.74
N THR A 83 -17.12 24.87 -5.63
CA THR A 83 -18.46 25.20 -6.16
C THR A 83 -18.70 24.68 -7.57
N ASP A 84 -17.63 24.53 -8.34
CA ASP A 84 -17.68 24.06 -9.73
C ASP A 84 -17.46 22.54 -9.80
N ASP A 85 -18.17 21.91 -10.73
CA ASP A 85 -18.10 20.46 -10.95
C ASP A 85 -16.67 20.01 -11.32
N MET A 86 -15.89 20.88 -11.96
CA MET A 86 -14.51 20.60 -12.38
C MET A 86 -13.54 20.57 -11.20
N SER A 87 -13.61 21.53 -10.26
CA SER A 87 -12.76 21.53 -9.07
C SER A 87 -13.06 20.33 -8.17
N ALA A 88 -14.34 19.97 -8.01
CA ALA A 88 -14.74 18.77 -7.27
C ALA A 88 -14.12 17.52 -7.91
N GLN A 89 -14.26 17.37 -9.22
CA GLN A 89 -13.69 16.25 -9.97
C GLN A 89 -12.17 16.16 -9.79
N VAL A 90 -11.44 17.27 -9.94
CA VAL A 90 -9.98 17.30 -9.81
C VAL A 90 -9.55 16.97 -8.38
N MET A 91 -10.24 17.51 -7.37
CA MET A 91 -9.96 17.24 -5.96
C MET A 91 -10.11 15.75 -5.64
N PHE A 92 -11.23 15.13 -6.04
CA PHE A 92 -11.45 13.70 -5.80
C PHE A 92 -10.52 12.81 -6.63
N ALA A 93 -10.18 13.21 -7.86
CA ALA A 93 -9.19 12.52 -8.68
C ALA A 93 -7.81 12.50 -8.01
N LEU A 94 -7.36 13.68 -7.55
CA LEU A 94 -6.08 13.83 -6.87
C LEU A 94 -6.07 13.03 -5.56
N TRP A 95 -7.15 13.12 -4.78
CA TRP A 95 -7.27 12.35 -3.56
C TRP A 95 -7.15 10.86 -3.84
N LEU A 96 -7.93 10.33 -4.79
CA LEU A 96 -7.97 8.90 -5.09
C LEU A 96 -6.62 8.39 -5.63
N THR A 97 -5.93 9.18 -6.44
CA THR A 97 -4.60 8.84 -6.96
C THR A 97 -3.53 8.88 -5.88
N VAL A 98 -3.45 9.95 -5.07
CA VAL A 98 -2.49 10.05 -3.96
C VAL A 98 -2.69 8.90 -2.98
N GLU A 99 -3.94 8.63 -2.62
CA GLU A 99 -4.29 7.50 -1.77
C GLU A 99 -3.88 6.16 -2.40
N GLY A 100 -4.16 5.97 -3.69
CA GLY A 100 -3.73 4.78 -4.43
C GLY A 100 -2.20 4.58 -4.41
N VAL A 101 -1.42 5.65 -4.58
CA VAL A 101 0.06 5.60 -4.50
C VAL A 101 0.52 5.27 -3.08
N LEU A 102 -0.01 5.97 -2.08
CA LEU A 102 0.38 5.77 -0.67
C LEU A 102 -0.03 4.40 -0.12
N ALA A 103 -1.00 3.75 -0.73
CA ALA A 103 -1.42 2.40 -0.38
C ALA A 103 -0.37 1.33 -0.75
N PHE A 104 0.52 1.62 -1.72
CA PHE A 104 1.62 0.71 -2.04
C PHE A 104 2.65 0.72 -0.92
N LYS A 105 2.74 -0.40 -0.19
CA LYS A 105 3.85 -0.64 0.75
C LYS A 105 5.06 -1.17 -0.01
N ALA A 106 6.25 -0.75 0.40
CA ALA A 106 7.51 -1.25 -0.18
C ALA A 106 7.63 -2.79 -0.07
N GLU A 107 7.06 -3.36 1.00
CA GLU A 107 7.00 -4.80 1.26
C GLU A 107 6.19 -5.58 0.19
N TRP A 108 5.31 -4.92 -0.57
CA TRP A 108 4.49 -5.57 -1.61
C TRP A 108 5.24 -5.83 -2.92
N PHE A 109 6.45 -5.28 -3.07
CA PHE A 109 7.31 -5.56 -4.22
C PHE A 109 8.16 -6.83 -4.04
N ASP A 110 8.12 -7.46 -2.86
CA ASP A 110 8.80 -8.74 -2.63
C ASP A 110 7.90 -9.89 -3.11
N ILE A 111 8.18 -10.41 -4.29
CA ILE A 111 7.33 -11.33 -5.06
C ILE A 111 7.30 -12.76 -4.45
N MET A 112 8.10 -13.03 -3.43
CA MET A 112 8.43 -14.41 -3.03
C MET A 112 7.37 -15.12 -2.16
N GLU A 113 6.51 -14.42 -1.43
CA GLU A 113 5.45 -15.03 -0.61
C GLU A 113 4.14 -14.24 -0.72
N THR A 114 3.26 -14.64 -1.66
CA THR A 114 2.01 -13.91 -1.90
C THR A 114 0.82 -14.54 -1.17
N ASP A 115 0.49 -14.03 0.00
CA ASP A 115 -0.79 -14.31 0.67
C ASP A 115 -1.99 -13.67 -0.05
N TRP A 116 -3.19 -14.24 0.13
CA TRP A 116 -4.43 -13.79 -0.53
C TRP A 116 -4.82 -12.34 -0.17
N GLU A 117 -4.60 -11.95 1.09
CA GLU A 117 -4.90 -10.60 1.58
C GLU A 117 -4.01 -9.54 0.92
N HIS A 118 -2.74 -9.88 0.65
CA HIS A 118 -1.81 -9.02 -0.07
C HIS A 118 -2.26 -8.77 -1.52
N ARG A 119 -2.79 -9.79 -2.21
CA ARG A 119 -3.31 -9.65 -3.58
C ARG A 119 -4.50 -8.70 -3.66
N ILE A 120 -5.40 -8.78 -2.67
CA ILE A 120 -6.57 -7.90 -2.60
C ILE A 120 -6.14 -6.46 -2.35
N GLY A 121 -5.20 -6.23 -1.42
CA GLY A 121 -4.66 -4.89 -1.15
C GLY A 121 -4.05 -4.25 -2.41
N ILE A 122 -3.24 -4.99 -3.16
CA ILE A 122 -2.65 -4.54 -4.43
C ILE A 122 -3.74 -4.27 -5.47
N ALA A 123 -4.73 -5.15 -5.60
CA ALA A 123 -5.82 -4.98 -6.57
C ALA A 123 -6.65 -3.72 -6.29
N ILE A 124 -7.00 -3.45 -5.04
CA ILE A 124 -7.73 -2.24 -4.64
C ILE A 124 -6.90 -0.99 -4.92
N SER A 125 -5.62 -1.00 -4.55
CA SER A 125 -4.71 0.14 -4.75
C SER A 125 -4.49 0.45 -6.23
N THR A 126 -4.32 -0.59 -7.04
CA THR A 126 -4.21 -0.47 -8.51
C THR A 126 -5.50 0.06 -9.12
N LEU A 127 -6.66 -0.43 -8.65
CA LEU A 127 -7.96 0.06 -9.10
C LEU A 127 -8.14 1.55 -8.76
N MET A 128 -7.70 1.99 -7.58
CA MET A 128 -7.72 3.41 -7.19
C MET A 128 -6.88 4.28 -8.12
N LEU A 129 -5.69 3.82 -8.49
CA LEU A 129 -4.85 4.54 -9.45
C LEU A 129 -5.51 4.65 -10.82
N ILE A 130 -6.01 3.54 -11.36
CA ILE A 130 -6.67 3.52 -12.68
C ILE A 130 -7.91 4.41 -12.66
N ALA A 131 -8.75 4.29 -11.61
CA ALA A 131 -9.93 5.11 -11.44
C ALA A 131 -9.56 6.60 -11.30
N GLY A 132 -8.56 6.94 -10.49
CA GLY A 132 -8.14 8.32 -10.29
C GLY A 132 -7.62 8.97 -11.57
N VAL A 133 -6.80 8.25 -12.35
CA VAL A 133 -6.32 8.71 -13.67
C VAL A 133 -7.50 8.85 -14.64
N TYR A 134 -8.43 7.91 -14.66
CA TYR A 134 -9.63 8.00 -15.50
C TYR A 134 -10.44 9.27 -15.21
N ILE A 135 -10.59 9.63 -13.94
CA ILE A 135 -11.32 10.83 -13.50
C ILE A 135 -10.67 12.10 -14.00
N PHE A 136 -9.33 12.18 -14.02
CA PHE A 136 -8.63 13.31 -14.63
C PHE A 136 -8.96 13.47 -16.11
N PHE A 137 -9.05 12.37 -16.86
CA PHE A 137 -9.33 12.40 -18.30
C PHE A 137 -10.82 12.29 -18.64
N ASN A 138 -11.72 12.38 -17.66
CA ASN A 138 -13.17 12.22 -17.87
C ASN A 138 -13.72 13.17 -18.95
N ASN A 139 -13.19 14.40 -19.06
CA ASN A 139 -13.62 15.37 -20.06
C ASN A 139 -13.29 14.93 -21.51
N SER A 140 -12.23 14.14 -21.69
CA SER A 140 -11.79 13.58 -22.98
C SER A 140 -12.33 12.17 -23.25
N ALA A 141 -12.72 11.45 -22.21
CA ALA A 141 -13.21 10.06 -22.30
C ALA A 141 -14.75 10.00 -22.43
N PHE A 142 -15.44 9.56 -21.39
CA PHE A 142 -16.88 9.27 -21.41
C PHE A 142 -17.78 10.42 -20.95
N ARG A 143 -17.22 11.54 -20.47
CA ARG A 143 -17.96 12.71 -19.97
C ARG A 143 -19.06 12.36 -18.98
N LEU A 144 -18.73 11.54 -17.99
CA LEU A 144 -19.63 11.25 -16.89
C LEU A 144 -19.83 12.49 -16.01
N SER A 145 -20.99 12.60 -15.37
CA SER A 145 -21.25 13.69 -14.43
C SER A 145 -20.29 13.66 -13.24
N SER A 146 -19.84 14.84 -12.80
CA SER A 146 -18.92 14.99 -11.67
C SER A 146 -19.48 14.42 -10.36
N THR A 147 -20.79 14.53 -10.16
CA THR A 147 -21.48 13.98 -8.97
C THR A 147 -21.44 12.46 -8.94
N LEU A 148 -21.68 11.82 -10.09
CA LEU A 148 -21.59 10.37 -10.23
C LEU A 148 -20.15 9.88 -9.97
N LEU A 149 -19.18 10.61 -10.51
CA LEU A 149 -17.76 10.30 -10.40
C LEU A 149 -17.24 10.45 -8.97
N THR A 150 -17.67 11.50 -8.28
CA THR A 150 -17.45 11.71 -6.86
C THR A 150 -18.05 10.58 -6.03
N GLY A 151 -19.28 10.14 -6.36
CA GLY A 151 -19.92 9.01 -5.72
C GLY A 151 -19.12 7.72 -5.84
N ILE A 152 -18.60 7.42 -7.04
CA ILE A 152 -17.72 6.27 -7.28
C ILE A 152 -16.43 6.40 -6.44
N CYS A 153 -15.81 7.57 -6.38
CA CYS A 153 -14.63 7.79 -5.53
C CYS A 153 -14.90 7.47 -4.07
N MET A 154 -16.02 7.95 -3.54
CA MET A 154 -16.43 7.75 -2.16
C MET A 154 -16.64 6.29 -1.83
N ILE A 155 -17.24 5.53 -2.75
CA ILE A 155 -17.42 4.07 -2.60
C ILE A 155 -16.05 3.37 -2.57
N VAL A 156 -15.15 3.68 -3.50
CA VAL A 156 -13.83 3.05 -3.58
C VAL A 156 -12.98 3.40 -2.35
N LEU A 157 -12.96 4.67 -1.93
CA LEU A 157 -12.27 5.11 -0.71
C LEU A 157 -12.85 4.43 0.54
N GLY A 158 -14.18 4.34 0.63
CA GLY A 158 -14.86 3.67 1.73
C GLY A 158 -14.56 2.17 1.77
N LEU A 159 -14.50 1.49 0.63
CA LEU A 159 -14.11 0.07 0.54
C LEU A 159 -12.67 -0.16 1.00
N ARG A 160 -11.73 0.69 0.57
CA ARG A 160 -10.34 0.59 1.05
C ARG A 160 -10.26 0.80 2.56
N ARG A 161 -10.95 1.81 3.10
CA ARG A 161 -10.97 2.05 4.55
C ARG A 161 -11.63 0.92 5.32
N PHE A 162 -12.65 0.29 4.74
CA PHE A 162 -13.26 -0.90 5.32
C PHE A 162 -12.24 -2.03 5.43
N TRP A 163 -11.47 -2.30 4.37
CA TRP A 163 -10.40 -3.30 4.39
C TRP A 163 -9.31 -2.95 5.40
N GLN A 164 -8.85 -1.70 5.44
CA GLN A 164 -7.90 -1.23 6.44
C GLN A 164 -8.45 -1.41 7.87
N SER A 165 -9.75 -1.24 8.08
CA SER A 165 -10.41 -1.47 9.37
C SER A 165 -10.46 -2.94 9.78
N LEU A 166 -10.48 -3.87 8.82
CA LEU A 166 -10.41 -5.31 9.08
C LEU A 166 -9.00 -5.74 9.49
N ASP A 167 -7.96 -5.13 8.90
CA ASP A 167 -6.53 -5.36 9.17
C ASP A 167 -6.05 -4.76 10.50
N ILE A 168 -6.89 -4.00 11.21
CA ILE A 168 -6.57 -3.55 12.58
C ILE A 168 -6.66 -4.77 13.50
N GLU A 169 -5.50 -5.40 13.69
CA GLU A 169 -5.29 -6.51 14.61
C GLU A 169 -5.57 -6.07 16.05
N TYR A 170 -6.32 -6.89 16.77
CA TYR A 170 -6.87 -6.57 18.07
C TYR A 170 -5.77 -6.68 19.14
N SER A 171 -4.93 -5.66 19.30
CA SER A 171 -4.10 -5.56 20.50
C SER A 171 -5.06 -5.29 21.67
N LYS A 172 -5.38 -6.33 22.45
CA LYS A 172 -6.12 -6.17 23.71
C LYS A 172 -5.34 -5.15 24.56
N PRO A 173 -6.02 -4.18 25.19
CA PRO A 173 -5.34 -3.22 26.04
C PRO A 173 -4.51 -3.97 27.10
N SER A 174 -3.24 -3.58 27.23
CA SER A 174 -2.18 -4.12 28.11
C SER A 174 -2.57 -4.32 29.59
N PHE A 175 -3.74 -3.82 29.99
CA PHE A 175 -4.31 -3.92 31.34
C PHE A 175 -5.10 -5.22 31.61
N VAL A 176 -5.46 -6.02 30.59
CA VAL A 176 -6.32 -7.22 30.78
C VAL A 176 -5.57 -8.54 30.53
N THR A 177 -4.42 -8.53 29.87
CA THR A 177 -3.58 -9.73 29.67
C THR A 177 -2.58 -9.88 30.81
N GLY A 178 -2.72 -10.97 31.58
CA GLY A 178 -1.81 -11.31 32.67
C GLY A 178 -0.38 -11.53 32.17
N ASN A 179 0.62 -11.26 33.02
CA ASN A 179 2.06 -11.30 32.69
C ASN A 179 2.55 -12.62 32.05
N GLU A 180 1.83 -13.74 32.21
CA GLU A 180 2.15 -15.02 31.55
C GLU A 180 1.85 -15.03 30.04
N GLU A 181 0.80 -14.33 29.59
CA GLU A 181 0.43 -14.27 28.18
C GLU A 181 1.40 -13.36 27.41
N LYS A 182 1.89 -12.29 28.06
CA LYS A 182 2.96 -11.40 27.55
C LYS A 182 4.30 -12.12 27.39
N LEU A 183 4.64 -13.03 28.30
CA LEU A 183 5.84 -13.87 28.17
C LEU A 183 5.71 -14.85 27.01
N ARG A 184 4.51 -15.40 26.78
CA ARG A 184 4.26 -16.33 25.68
C ARG A 184 4.27 -15.65 24.31
N GLU A 185 3.68 -14.46 24.22
CA GLU A 185 3.67 -13.64 23.00
C GLU A 185 5.09 -13.12 22.67
N ALA A 186 5.84 -12.65 23.66
CA ALA A 186 7.25 -12.28 23.47
C ALA A 186 8.13 -13.48 23.07
N GLN A 187 7.87 -14.68 23.60
CA GLN A 187 8.56 -15.91 23.19
C GLN A 187 8.16 -16.39 21.79
N GLU A 188 6.92 -16.15 21.36
CA GLU A 188 6.47 -16.46 20.00
C GLU A 188 7.04 -15.46 18.99
N ASP A 189 7.11 -14.17 19.33
CA ASP A 189 7.77 -13.15 18.51
C ASP A 189 9.28 -13.37 18.42
N GLU A 190 9.94 -13.79 19.52
CA GLU A 190 11.34 -14.20 19.50
C GLU A 190 11.55 -15.42 18.59
N LYS A 191 10.64 -16.41 18.62
CA LYS A 191 10.68 -17.56 17.72
C LYS A 191 10.46 -17.18 16.27
N ARG A 192 9.55 -16.24 15.97
CA ARG A 192 9.31 -15.73 14.61
C ARG A 192 10.50 -14.91 14.10
N ALA A 193 11.12 -14.09 14.95
CA ALA A 193 12.34 -13.36 14.64
C ALA A 193 13.53 -14.30 14.39
N LEU A 194 13.68 -15.34 15.22
CA LEU A 194 14.71 -16.38 15.04
C LEU A 194 14.48 -17.21 13.78
N ALA A 195 13.22 -17.51 13.43
CA ALA A 195 12.88 -18.20 12.18
C ALA A 195 13.28 -17.36 10.96
N LYS A 196 12.89 -16.08 10.92
CA LYS A 196 13.31 -15.13 9.87
C LYS A 196 14.82 -14.97 9.79
N ALA A 197 15.52 -14.88 10.93
CA ALA A 197 16.97 -14.81 10.96
C ALA A 197 17.63 -16.10 10.42
N LYS A 198 17.07 -17.27 10.73
CA LYS A 198 17.56 -18.57 10.24
C LYS A 198 17.35 -18.73 8.74
N GLU A 199 16.25 -18.22 8.20
CA GLU A 199 16.00 -18.15 6.76
C GLU A 199 17.00 -17.22 6.08
N GLY A 200 17.22 -16.01 6.61
CA GLY A 200 18.24 -15.09 6.09
C GLY A 200 19.66 -15.70 6.08
N ILE A 201 20.03 -16.45 7.12
CA ILE A 201 21.31 -17.18 7.17
C ILE A 201 21.37 -18.29 6.10
N ARG A 202 20.25 -18.98 5.85
CA ARG A 202 20.18 -20.03 4.82
C ARG A 202 20.33 -19.44 3.43
N GLU A 203 19.69 -18.30 3.18
CA GLU A 203 19.81 -17.56 1.92
C GLU A 203 21.24 -17.05 1.72
N GLN A 204 21.85 -16.46 2.74
CA GLN A 204 23.24 -16.01 2.70
C GLN A 204 24.21 -17.16 2.39
N LYS A 205 24.03 -18.33 3.03
CA LYS A 205 24.84 -19.52 2.72
C LYS A 205 24.60 -20.04 1.30
N SER A 206 23.38 -19.93 0.78
CA SER A 206 23.09 -20.33 -0.60
C SER A 206 23.74 -19.38 -1.62
N ALA A 207 23.73 -18.08 -1.35
CA ALA A 207 24.44 -17.06 -2.14
C ALA A 207 25.96 -17.29 -2.11
N GLN A 208 26.54 -17.57 -0.93
CA GLN A 208 27.97 -17.91 -0.82
C GLN A 208 28.35 -19.16 -1.60
N ARG A 209 27.50 -20.20 -1.61
CA ARG A 209 27.73 -21.41 -2.43
C ARG A 209 27.69 -21.10 -3.93
N ARG A 210 26.78 -20.22 -4.38
CA ARG A 210 26.74 -19.77 -5.78
C ARG A 210 28.02 -19.01 -6.15
N ILE A 211 28.48 -18.10 -5.29
CA ILE A 211 29.72 -17.35 -5.50
C ILE A 211 30.94 -18.28 -5.53
N ALA A 212 31.01 -19.25 -4.63
CA ALA A 212 32.08 -20.24 -4.61
C ALA A 212 32.12 -21.06 -5.90
N LYS A 213 30.96 -21.53 -6.38
CA LYS A 213 30.86 -22.28 -7.64
C LYS A 213 31.29 -21.44 -8.85
N ILE A 214 30.86 -20.18 -8.93
CA ILE A 214 31.29 -19.26 -10.00
C ILE A 214 32.80 -19.04 -9.95
N LYS A 215 33.39 -18.96 -8.74
CA LYS A 215 34.84 -18.82 -8.59
C LYS A 215 35.60 -20.07 -9.02
N GLU A 216 35.07 -21.25 -8.73
CA GLU A 216 35.62 -22.53 -9.22
C GLU A 216 35.51 -22.64 -10.74
N ASP A 217 34.37 -22.27 -11.33
CA ASP A 217 34.16 -22.27 -12.78
C ASP A 217 35.13 -21.28 -13.47
N MET A 218 35.32 -20.07 -12.93
CA MET A 218 36.31 -19.11 -13.45
C MET A 218 37.75 -19.62 -13.35
N ALA A 219 38.10 -20.34 -12.28
CA ALA A 219 39.44 -20.92 -12.13
C ALA A 219 39.66 -22.05 -13.14
N ALA A 220 38.66 -22.90 -13.36
CA ALA A 220 38.72 -23.96 -14.36
C ALA A 220 38.85 -23.38 -15.79
N GLU A 221 38.13 -22.30 -16.11
CA GLU A 221 38.29 -21.60 -17.39
C GLU A 221 39.69 -20.99 -17.55
N GLN A 222 40.26 -20.40 -16.50
CA GLN A 222 41.63 -19.88 -16.52
C GLN A 222 42.67 -20.98 -16.73
N ASP A 223 42.52 -22.13 -16.08
CA ASP A 223 43.43 -23.27 -16.27
C ASP A 223 43.33 -23.87 -17.69
N VAL A 224 42.12 -23.90 -18.27
CA VAL A 224 41.91 -24.31 -19.67
C VAL A 224 42.53 -23.30 -20.64
N MET A 225 42.39 -21.99 -20.38
CA MET A 225 43.05 -20.96 -21.20
C MET A 225 44.58 -21.01 -21.09
N MET A 226 45.12 -21.24 -19.89
CA MET A 226 46.55 -21.33 -19.65
C MET A 226 47.17 -22.56 -20.33
N SER A 227 46.52 -23.73 -20.21
CA SER A 227 46.94 -24.95 -20.90
C SER A 227 46.84 -24.80 -22.42
N ALA A 228 45.78 -24.17 -22.95
CA ALA A 228 45.67 -23.87 -24.37
C ALA A 228 46.74 -22.88 -24.86
N ALA A 229 47.15 -21.92 -24.04
CA ALA A 229 48.24 -21.00 -24.36
C ALA A 229 49.60 -21.71 -24.39
N ILE A 230 49.86 -22.61 -23.44
CA ILE A 230 51.09 -23.43 -23.41
C ILE A 230 51.16 -24.33 -24.64
N THR A 231 50.07 -25.03 -25.00
CA THR A 231 50.03 -25.87 -26.21
C THR A 231 50.23 -25.06 -27.50
N ARG A 232 49.80 -23.78 -27.54
CA ARG A 232 50.07 -22.89 -28.67
C ARG A 232 51.55 -22.52 -28.75
N GLN A 233 52.17 -22.19 -27.63
CA GLN A 233 53.61 -21.89 -27.58
C GLN A 233 54.46 -23.10 -27.96
N GLU A 234 54.09 -24.31 -27.52
CA GLU A 234 54.77 -25.55 -27.92
C GLU A 234 54.66 -25.80 -29.44
N ARG A 235 53.48 -25.59 -30.03
CA ARG A 235 53.28 -25.73 -31.48
C ARG A 235 54.01 -24.65 -32.30
N GLU A 236 54.17 -23.46 -31.77
CA GLU A 236 54.96 -22.39 -32.41
C GLU A 236 56.46 -22.71 -32.33
N ALA A 237 56.94 -23.20 -31.17
CA ALA A 237 58.32 -23.63 -31.00
C ALA A 237 58.69 -24.86 -31.86
N GLU A 238 57.77 -25.81 -32.06
CA GLU A 238 57.98 -26.95 -32.97
C GLU A 238 58.08 -26.50 -34.44
N ARG A 239 57.31 -25.48 -34.85
CA ARG A 239 57.37 -24.93 -36.21
C ARG A 239 58.66 -24.16 -36.48
N GLU A 240 59.21 -23.47 -35.48
CA GLU A 240 60.50 -22.79 -35.58
C GLU A 240 61.71 -23.75 -35.63
N LEU A 241 61.52 -25.02 -35.24
CA LEU A 241 62.57 -26.05 -35.32
C LEU A 241 62.53 -26.87 -36.62
N GLU A 242 61.45 -26.78 -37.41
CA GLU A 242 61.29 -27.47 -38.69
C GLU A 242 61.62 -26.60 -39.93
N GLU A 243 61.89 -25.30 -39.76
CA GLU A 243 62.47 -24.39 -40.78
C GLU A 243 64.01 -24.32 -40.73
#